data_AF-A0A7W2DA56-F1
#
_entry.id   AF-A0A7W2DA56-F1
#
_cell.length_a   1.000
_cell.length_b   1.000
_cell.length_c   1.000
_cell.angle_alpha   90.00
_cell.angle_beta   90.00
_cell.angle_gamma   90.00
#
_symmetry.space_group_name_H-M   'P 1'
#
loop_
_entity.id
_entity.type
_entity.pdbx_description
1 polymer ?
#
loop_
_entity_poly.entity_id
_entity_poly.type
_entity_poly.pdbx_seq_one_letter_code
_entity_poly.pdbx_strand_id
1 'polypeptide(L)' 'DAQVYAPWPGKSLPTAGQWEKAARGTSGRTFPWGDQRTAAKCNVRETGVECTTSVSRYHSGVSPLWFYDMVGNVW' A
#
# COMPACT_ATOMS: atom_id res chain seq x y z
N ASP A 1 19.26 1.02 -2.10
CA ASP A 1 18.97 -0.36 -1.64
C ASP A 1 17.86 -1.10 -2.36
N ALA A 2 16.64 -0.56 -2.52
CA ALA A 2 15.51 -1.31 -3.11
C ALA A 2 15.79 -1.87 -4.51
N GLN A 3 16.52 -1.14 -5.35
CA GLN A 3 16.93 -1.58 -6.70
C GLN A 3 17.94 -2.73 -6.69
N VAL A 4 18.70 -2.90 -5.60
CA VAL A 4 19.67 -4.00 -5.43
C VAL A 4 19.01 -5.20 -4.74
N TYR A 5 18.07 -4.94 -3.83
CA TYR A 5 17.35 -5.98 -3.12
C TYR A 5 16.33 -6.72 -4.00
N ALA A 6 15.58 -6.03 -4.86
CA ALA A 6 14.54 -6.67 -5.67
C ALA A 6 15.06 -7.77 -6.62
N PRO A 7 16.23 -7.64 -7.27
CA PRO A 7 16.82 -8.70 -8.08
C PRO A 7 17.39 -9.88 -7.30
N TRP A 8 17.75 -9.73 -6.02
CA TRP A 8 18.33 -10.81 -5.19
C TRP A 8 17.43 -12.07 -5.11
N PRO A 9 16.10 -11.94 -4.90
CA PRO A 9 15.17 -13.07 -5.00
C PRO A 9 14.66 -13.34 -6.43
N GLY A 10 15.32 -12.79 -7.47
CA GLY A 10 14.87 -12.90 -8.86
C GLY A 10 13.61 -12.09 -9.18
N LYS A 11 13.31 -11.04 -8.41
CA LYS A 11 12.15 -10.17 -8.63
C LYS A 11 12.59 -8.84 -9.26
N SER A 12 11.62 -7.99 -9.58
CA SER A 12 11.85 -6.64 -10.07
C SER A 12 10.96 -5.65 -9.33
N LEU A 13 11.36 -4.39 -9.30
CA LEU A 13 10.52 -3.32 -8.75
C LEU A 13 9.31 -3.11 -9.68
N PRO A 14 8.11 -2.90 -9.12
CA PRO A 14 6.95 -2.57 -9.93
C PRO A 14 7.14 -1.20 -10.59
N THR A 15 6.59 -1.04 -11.78
CA THR A 15 6.43 0.30 -12.38
C THR A 15 5.35 1.08 -11.65
N ALA A 16 5.35 2.41 -11.79
CA ALA A 16 4.32 3.26 -11.18
C ALA A 16 2.89 2.83 -11.57
N GLY A 17 2.68 2.45 -12.83
CA GLY A 17 1.38 1.97 -13.31
C GLY A 17 0.99 0.58 -12.76
N GLN A 18 1.96 -0.32 -12.59
CA GLN A 18 1.70 -1.61 -11.94
C GLN A 18 1.32 -1.43 -10.48
N TRP A 19 2.00 -0.53 -9.78
CA TRP A 19 1.71 -0.20 -8.40
C TRP A 19 0.33 0.45 -8.24
N GLU A 20 -0.02 1.41 -9.10
CA GLU A 20 -1.35 2.03 -9.09
C GLU A 20 -2.47 1.02 -9.38
N LYS A 21 -2.27 0.12 -10.35
CA LYS A 21 -3.25 -0.94 -10.65
C LYS A 21 -3.44 -1.89 -9.48
N ALA A 22 -2.36 -2.23 -8.77
CA ALA A 22 -2.42 -3.05 -7.57
C ALA A 22 -3.20 -2.34 -6.44
N ALA A 23 -3.01 -1.02 -6.28
CA ALA A 23 -3.70 -0.23 -5.27
C ALA A 23 -5.19 -0.03 -5.57
N ARG A 24 -5.53 0.48 -6.76
CA ARG A 24 -6.90 0.90 -7.12
C ARG A 24 -7.79 -0.23 -7.67
N GLY A 25 -7.19 -1.33 -8.09
CA GLY A 25 -7.87 -2.39 -8.83
C GLY A 25 -8.36 -1.92 -10.20
N THR A 26 -9.20 -2.73 -10.86
CA THR A 26 -9.79 -2.43 -12.18
C THR A 26 -10.89 -1.37 -12.13
N SER A 27 -11.41 -1.07 -10.95
CA SER A 27 -12.53 -0.12 -10.75
C SER A 27 -12.10 1.33 -10.55
N GLY A 28 -10.79 1.64 -10.57
CA GLY A 28 -10.29 3.02 -10.49
C GLY A 28 -10.59 3.72 -9.17
N ARG A 29 -10.68 2.99 -8.05
CA ARG A 29 -11.05 3.54 -6.73
C ARG A 29 -10.08 4.63 -6.27
N THR A 30 -10.56 5.58 -5.48
CA THR A 30 -9.73 6.66 -4.92
C THR A 30 -8.71 6.13 -3.91
N PHE A 31 -9.13 5.21 -3.04
CA PHE A 31 -8.26 4.46 -2.13
C PHE A 31 -8.44 2.95 -2.36
N PRO A 32 -7.48 2.11 -1.90
CA PRO A 32 -7.56 0.66 -2.09
C PRO A 32 -8.85 0.03 -1.55
N TRP A 33 -9.36 0.57 -0.44
CA TRP A 33 -10.57 0.11 0.24
C TRP A 33 -11.86 0.83 -0.20
N GLY A 34 -11.81 1.73 -1.19
CA GLY A 34 -12.96 2.51 -1.67
C GLY A 34 -12.69 4.02 -1.70
N ASP A 35 -13.74 4.83 -1.76
CA ASP A 35 -13.59 6.30 -1.94
C ASP A 35 -13.62 7.10 -0.64
N GLN A 36 -13.81 6.42 0.49
CA GLN A 36 -13.82 7.06 1.81
C GLN A 36 -12.40 7.23 2.36
N ARG A 37 -12.03 8.48 2.60
CA ARG A 37 -10.81 8.83 3.35
C ARG A 37 -11.00 8.44 4.81
N THR A 38 -10.16 7.55 5.32
CA THR A 38 -10.17 7.17 6.74
C THR A 38 -8.78 6.80 7.22
N ALA A 39 -8.37 7.39 8.34
CA ALA A 39 -7.10 7.07 9.01
C ALA A 39 -7.15 5.70 9.74
N ALA A 40 -8.34 5.11 9.88
CA ALA A 40 -8.49 3.79 10.52
C ALA A 40 -7.99 2.63 9.64
N LYS A 41 -7.61 2.89 8.37
CA LYS A 41 -7.27 1.86 7.36
C LYS A 41 -5.86 2.00 6.78
N CYS A 42 -5.09 3.01 7.21
CA CYS A 42 -3.74 3.25 6.73
C CYS A 42 -2.91 3.96 7.79
N ASN A 43 -1.58 3.76 7.75
CA ASN A 43 -0.68 4.49 8.63
C ASN A 43 -0.35 5.87 8.02
N VAL A 44 -1.12 6.88 8.38
CA VAL A 44 -0.94 8.28 7.95
C VAL A 44 -0.62 9.18 9.13
N ARG A 45 -0.11 10.40 8.93
CA ARG A 45 0.19 11.35 10.03
C ARG A 45 -0.98 11.51 11.02
N GLU A 46 -2.21 11.42 10.52
CA GLU A 46 -3.45 11.53 11.31
C GLU A 46 -3.66 10.36 12.31
N THR A 47 -2.99 9.21 12.14
CA THR A 47 -3.05 8.09 13.10
C THR A 47 -2.18 8.32 14.35
N GLY A 48 -1.24 9.27 14.30
CA GLY A 48 -0.33 9.57 15.41
C GLY A 48 0.62 8.43 15.77
N VAL A 49 0.81 7.43 14.91
CA VAL A 49 1.70 6.29 15.21
C VAL A 49 3.18 6.71 15.16
N GLU A 50 3.51 7.74 14.38
CA GLU A 50 4.86 8.36 14.21
C GLU A 50 6.01 7.40 13.85
N CYS A 51 5.70 6.12 13.68
CA CYS A 51 6.58 5.01 13.40
C CYS A 51 5.93 4.05 12.39
N THR A 52 6.72 3.15 11.80
CA THR A 52 6.22 2.13 10.88
C THR A 52 5.38 1.09 11.60
N THR A 53 4.29 0.66 10.98
CA THR A 53 3.42 -0.42 11.46
C THR A 53 3.71 -1.73 10.74
N SER A 54 3.35 -2.85 11.38
CA SER A 54 3.33 -4.16 10.71
C SER A 54 2.50 -4.08 9.43
N VAL A 55 2.98 -4.70 8.34
CA VAL A 55 2.37 -4.67 7.00
C VAL A 55 0.91 -5.16 7.03
N SER A 56 0.56 -6.05 7.96
CA SER A 56 -0.79 -6.58 8.12
C SER A 56 -1.62 -5.86 9.18
N ARG A 57 -1.18 -4.74 9.77
CA ARG A 57 -1.93 -4.06 10.83
C ARG A 57 -3.32 -3.61 10.38
N TYR A 58 -3.44 -3.13 9.14
CA TYR A 58 -4.68 -2.59 8.58
C TYR A 58 -5.33 -3.57 7.60
N HIS A 59 -5.92 -4.66 8.12
CA HIS A 59 -6.62 -5.65 7.29
C HIS A 59 -7.80 -5.07 6.50
N SER A 60 -8.45 -4.04 7.05
CA SER A 60 -9.56 -3.33 6.42
C SER A 60 -9.13 -2.33 5.33
N GLY A 61 -7.82 -2.07 5.20
CA GLY A 61 -7.20 -1.20 4.19
C GLY A 61 -6.65 -1.96 2.99
N VAL A 62 -6.95 -3.26 2.86
CA VAL A 62 -6.47 -4.08 1.76
C VAL A 62 -7.08 -3.63 0.43
N SER A 63 -6.26 -3.66 -0.63
CA SER A 63 -6.71 -3.44 -2.01
C SER A 63 -7.64 -4.56 -2.49
N PRO A 64 -8.36 -4.36 -3.61
CA PRO A 64 -9.23 -5.40 -4.19
C PRO A 64 -8.47 -6.66 -4.63
N LEU A 65 -7.16 -6.54 -4.83
CA LEU A 65 -6.27 -7.63 -5.21
C LEU A 65 -5.46 -8.18 -4.01
N TRP A 66 -5.92 -7.92 -2.79
CA TRP A 66 -5.32 -8.43 -1.55
C TRP A 66 -3.92 -7.89 -1.20
N PHE A 67 -3.49 -6.78 -1.83
CA PHE A 67 -2.29 -6.05 -1.43
C PHE A 67 -2.55 -5.16 -0.21
N TYR A 68 -1.70 -5.28 0.80
CA TYR A 68 -1.73 -4.50 2.03
C TYR A 68 -0.85 -3.27 1.93
N ASP A 69 -1.14 -2.28 2.76
CA ASP A 69 -0.25 -1.15 3.05
C ASP A 69 0.15 -0.33 1.81
N MET A 70 -0.71 -0.34 0.78
CA MET A 70 -0.55 0.44 -0.46
C MET A 70 -0.78 1.95 -0.24
N VAL A 71 -1.09 2.39 0.99
CA VAL A 71 -1.27 3.81 1.34
C VAL A 71 -0.71 4.02 2.74
N GLY A 72 0.23 4.95 2.86
CA GLY A 72 0.87 5.28 4.13
C GLY A 72 2.05 4.36 4.47
N ASN A 73 2.48 4.40 5.73
CA ASN A 73 3.59 3.66 6.32
C ASN A 73 5.00 4.03 5.81
N VAL A 74 5.35 3.72 4.56
CA VAL A 74 6.69 3.94 3.98
C VAL A 74 6.58 4.24 2.48
N TRP A 75 7.47 5.09 1.97
CA TRP A 75 7.61 5.43 0.54
C TRP A 75 8.85 4.80 -0.07
#